data_AF-A0A1F9VJA6-F1
#
_entry.id   AF-A0A1F9VJA6-F1
#
_cell.length_a   1.000
_cell.length_b   1.000
_cell.length_c   1.000
_cell.angle_alpha   90.00
_cell.angle_beta   90.00
_cell.angle_gamma   90.00
#
_symmetry.space_group_name_H-M   'P 1'
#
loop_
_entity.id
_entity.type
_entity.pdbx_description
1 polymer ?
#
loop_
_entity_poly.entity_id
_entity_poly.type
_entity_poly.pdbx_seq_one_letter_code
_entity_poly.pdbx_strand_id
1 'polypeptide(L)'
;MIAGCGLALLLAAGAPNGAYAQPAESAANLPLRYQLELFRSTAQDFAAYVSNWSRLLAVSKAMEESKEAPSAVMLARKERYVTSRDEAKDLFSGDMEQARLVFGPEVRQAIEAFEEFNRKISTEVLEKLPPIAEWEAHGRKILAAMAQELGIAR
;
A
#
# COMPACT_ATOMS: atom_id res chain seq x y z
N MET A 1 -22.55 0.68 76.75
CA MET A 1 -22.71 -0.50 75.87
C MET A 1 -22.34 -0.07 74.45
N ILE A 2 -21.30 -0.71 73.89
CA ILE A 2 -20.82 -0.71 72.49
C ILE A 2 -20.34 0.68 71.97
N ALA A 3 -19.04 1.04 72.00
CA ALA A 3 -17.86 0.50 71.30
C ALA A 3 -17.81 0.83 69.80
N GLY A 4 -16.73 1.49 69.36
CA GLY A 4 -16.40 1.75 67.95
C GLY A 4 -15.52 3.01 67.80
N CYS A 5 -14.25 2.98 68.22
CA CYS A 5 -13.09 2.79 67.34
C CYS A 5 -13.06 3.71 66.10
N GLY A 6 -12.41 4.86 66.23
CA GLY A 6 -11.88 5.65 65.12
C GLY A 6 -10.37 5.82 65.29
N LEU A 7 -9.62 4.75 64.96
CA LEU A 7 -8.16 4.73 64.99
C LEU A 7 -7.63 5.54 63.81
N ALA A 8 -6.72 6.49 64.10
CA ALA A 8 -5.92 7.16 63.09
C ALA A 8 -4.98 6.16 62.40
N LEU A 9 -4.82 6.26 61.07
CA LEU A 9 -3.63 5.76 60.38
C LEU A 9 -3.27 6.69 59.21
N LEU A 10 -2.15 7.40 59.38
CA LEU A 10 -1.37 7.98 58.29
C LEU A 10 -0.82 6.84 57.43
N LEU A 11 -1.05 6.89 56.12
CA LEU A 11 -0.19 6.25 55.12
C LEU A 11 -0.02 7.20 53.95
N ALA A 12 1.14 7.84 53.91
CA ALA A 12 1.73 8.33 52.68
C ALA A 12 2.34 7.14 51.93
N ALA A 13 2.04 6.98 50.64
CA ALA A 13 2.96 6.44 49.63
C ALA A 13 2.29 6.34 48.26
N GLY A 14 2.85 7.05 47.29
CA GLY A 14 2.93 6.62 45.90
C GLY A 14 1.65 6.69 45.08
N ALA A 15 1.38 7.85 44.48
CA ALA A 15 0.74 7.85 43.17
C ALA A 15 1.77 7.32 42.16
N PRO A 16 1.59 6.14 41.53
CA PRO A 16 2.49 5.74 40.47
C PRO A 16 2.15 6.60 39.24
N ASN A 17 3.08 7.49 38.92
CA ASN A 17 3.45 7.89 37.56
C ASN A 17 2.28 8.24 36.64
N GLY A 18 1.92 9.52 36.64
CA GLY A 18 1.57 10.17 35.38
C GLY A 18 2.74 10.05 34.42
N ALA A 19 2.64 9.16 33.43
CA ALA A 19 3.47 9.13 32.22
C ALA A 19 3.03 8.00 31.25
N TYR A 20 1.78 8.01 30.80
CA TYR A 20 1.39 7.32 29.55
C TYR A 20 0.58 8.23 28.63
N ALA A 21 0.86 9.53 28.69
CA ALA A 21 0.66 10.40 27.54
C ALA A 21 2.06 10.73 27.02
N GLN A 22 2.71 9.76 26.39
CA GLN A 22 3.66 10.17 25.37
C GLN A 22 2.83 10.90 24.32
N PRO A 23 3.08 12.20 24.04
CA PRO A 23 2.57 12.75 22.80
C PRO A 23 3.10 11.83 21.71
N ALA A 24 2.25 11.47 20.75
CA ALA A 24 2.71 10.82 19.53
C ALA A 24 3.88 11.66 19.01
N GLU A 25 5.10 11.18 19.27
CA GLU A 25 6.32 11.73 18.71
C GLU A 25 6.18 11.36 17.24
N SER A 26 5.54 12.28 16.54
CA SER A 26 4.91 12.10 15.26
C SER A 26 5.93 11.48 14.30
N ALA A 27 5.46 10.68 13.35
CA ALA A 27 6.20 10.24 12.17
C ALA A 27 6.95 11.36 11.39
N ALA A 28 6.88 12.61 11.84
CA ALA A 28 7.47 13.84 11.33
C ALA A 28 9.01 13.93 11.32
N ASN A 29 9.77 12.88 11.70
CA ASN A 29 11.24 12.88 11.58
C ASN A 29 11.81 11.55 11.10
N LEU A 30 11.08 10.83 10.24
CA LEU A 30 11.73 9.75 9.50
C LEU A 30 12.83 10.33 8.60
N PRO A 31 14.05 9.75 8.59
CA PRO A 31 15.14 10.27 7.79
C PRO A 31 14.72 10.37 6.31
N LEU A 32 15.06 11.49 5.64
CA LEU A 32 14.81 11.69 4.21
C LEU A 32 15.26 10.49 3.37
N ARG A 33 16.36 9.83 3.77
CA ARG A 33 16.85 8.61 3.13
C ARG A 33 15.81 7.50 3.10
N TYR A 34 15.12 7.24 4.21
CA TYR A 34 14.07 6.21 4.27
C TYR A 34 12.90 6.58 3.36
N GLN A 35 12.47 7.84 3.36
CA GLN A 35 11.38 8.30 2.50
C GLN A 35 11.74 8.17 1.01
N LEU A 36 13.00 8.46 0.63
CA LEU A 36 13.51 8.25 -0.72
C LEU A 36 13.60 6.77 -1.10
N GLU A 37 14.02 5.90 -0.17
CA GLU A 37 14.07 4.46 -0.38
C GLU A 37 12.67 3.88 -0.61
N LEU A 38 11.69 4.31 0.20
CA LEU A 38 10.29 3.94 0.05
C LEU A 38 9.71 4.45 -1.27
N PHE A 39 9.95 5.72 -1.63
CA PHE A 39 9.53 6.25 -2.95
C PHE A 39 10.08 5.42 -4.11
N ARG A 40 11.35 5.05 -4.05
CA ARG A 40 11.99 4.23 -5.09
C ARG A 40 11.38 2.83 -5.16
N SER A 41 11.20 2.14 -4.04
CA SER A 41 10.60 0.80 -4.04
C SER A 41 9.15 0.87 -4.53
N THR A 42 8.38 1.86 -4.08
CA THR A 42 6.99 2.05 -4.50
C THR A 42 6.89 2.24 -6.02
N ALA A 43 7.80 3.03 -6.60
CA ALA A 43 7.87 3.22 -8.05
C ALA A 43 8.26 1.95 -8.81
N GLN A 44 9.21 1.17 -8.28
CA GLN A 44 9.68 -0.07 -8.89
C GLN A 44 8.60 -1.15 -8.87
N ASP A 45 7.97 -1.37 -7.72
CA ASP A 45 6.95 -2.40 -7.52
C ASP A 45 5.67 -2.06 -8.28
N PHE A 46 5.29 -0.78 -8.33
CA PHE A 46 4.20 -0.33 -9.19
C PHE A 46 4.48 -0.60 -10.68
N ALA A 47 5.68 -0.26 -11.16
CA ALA A 47 6.05 -0.50 -12.55
C ALA A 47 6.06 -2.00 -12.88
N ALA A 48 6.54 -2.85 -11.97
CA ALA A 48 6.49 -4.30 -12.11
C ALA A 48 5.04 -4.81 -12.17
N TYR A 49 4.18 -4.33 -11.28
CA TYR A 49 2.77 -4.68 -11.22
C TYR A 49 2.04 -4.35 -12.55
N VAL A 50 2.19 -3.12 -13.05
CA VAL A 50 1.56 -2.69 -14.31
C VAL A 50 2.13 -3.43 -15.53
N SER A 51 3.45 -3.66 -15.57
CA SER A 51 4.09 -4.41 -16.64
C SER A 51 3.57 -5.86 -16.70
N ASN A 52 3.42 -6.52 -15.56
CA ASN A 52 2.88 -7.88 -15.50
C ASN A 52 1.43 -7.93 -15.93
N TRP A 53 0.62 -6.93 -15.57
CA TRP A 53 -0.73 -6.76 -16.10
C TRP A 53 -0.76 -6.61 -17.62
N SER A 54 0.05 -5.72 -18.19
CA SER A 54 0.13 -5.53 -19.64
C SER A 54 0.49 -6.83 -20.38
N ARG A 55 1.45 -7.59 -19.84
CA ARG A 55 1.85 -8.90 -20.39
C ARG A 55 0.73 -9.92 -20.29
N LEU A 56 -0.02 -9.95 -19.19
CA LEU A 56 -1.16 -10.85 -19.00
C LEU A 56 -2.30 -10.55 -19.98
N LEU A 57 -2.61 -9.27 -20.22
CA LEU A 57 -3.57 -8.85 -21.23
C LEU A 57 -3.13 -9.30 -22.62
N ALA A 58 -1.86 -9.08 -22.97
CA ALA A 58 -1.33 -9.45 -24.29
C ALA A 58 -1.38 -10.97 -24.55
N VAL A 59 -1.00 -11.79 -23.55
CA VAL A 59 -1.09 -13.26 -23.68
C VAL A 59 -2.53 -13.72 -23.75
N SER A 60 -3.42 -13.17 -22.93
CA SER A 60 -4.82 -13.59 -22.91
C SER A 60 -5.52 -13.24 -24.22
N LYS A 61 -5.28 -12.05 -24.76
CA LYS A 61 -5.76 -11.65 -26.10
C LYS A 61 -5.24 -12.59 -27.19
N ALA A 62 -3.95 -12.93 -27.17
CA ALA A 62 -3.39 -13.87 -28.15
C ALA A 62 -3.99 -15.28 -28.06
N MET A 63 -4.42 -15.71 -26.87
CA MET A 63 -5.14 -16.97 -26.67
C MET A 63 -6.58 -16.91 -27.21
N GLU A 64 -7.27 -15.78 -27.06
CA GLU A 64 -8.63 -15.57 -27.57
C GLU A 64 -8.68 -15.45 -29.09
N GLU A 65 -7.68 -14.79 -29.70
CA GLU A 65 -7.58 -14.62 -31.15
C GLU A 65 -7.11 -15.91 -31.86
N SER A 66 -6.47 -16.82 -31.11
CA SER A 66 -6.10 -18.14 -31.62
C SER A 66 -7.35 -18.99 -31.84
N LYS A 67 -7.51 -19.48 -33.07
CA LYS A 67 -8.55 -20.48 -33.40
C LYS A 67 -8.22 -21.88 -32.86
N GLU A 68 -7.00 -22.07 -32.38
CA GLU A 68 -6.51 -23.32 -31.79
C GLU A 68 -6.54 -23.25 -30.26
N ALA A 69 -6.72 -24.41 -29.63
CA ALA A 69 -6.64 -24.53 -28.18
C ALA A 69 -5.26 -24.05 -27.67
N PRO A 70 -5.19 -23.35 -26.52
CA PRO A 70 -3.93 -22.83 -26.01
C PRO A 70 -2.89 -23.94 -25.77
N SER A 71 -1.68 -23.76 -26.29
CA SER A 71 -0.59 -24.70 -26.05
C SER A 71 -0.15 -24.69 -24.57
N ALA A 72 0.46 -25.78 -24.13
CA ALA A 72 1.04 -25.89 -22.78
C ALA A 72 2.04 -24.75 -22.49
N VAL A 73 2.79 -24.30 -23.50
CA VAL A 73 3.74 -23.19 -23.39
C VAL A 73 3.02 -21.86 -23.13
N MET A 74 1.89 -21.61 -23.80
CA MET A 74 1.09 -20.40 -23.57
C MET A 74 0.46 -20.40 -22.18
N LEU A 75 -0.08 -21.54 -21.74
CA LEU A 75 -0.63 -21.69 -20.39
C LEU A 75 0.44 -21.45 -19.31
N ALA A 76 1.63 -22.06 -19.46
CA ALA A 76 2.74 -21.84 -18.53
C ALA A 76 3.22 -20.38 -18.51
N ARG A 77 3.20 -19.70 -19.67
CA ARG A 77 3.54 -18.27 -19.75
C ARG A 77 2.50 -17.40 -19.07
N LYS A 78 1.21 -17.69 -19.25
CA LYS A 78 0.11 -17.00 -18.58
C LYS A 78 0.22 -17.16 -17.05
N GLU A 79 0.40 -18.39 -16.57
CA GLU A 79 0.55 -18.69 -15.15
C GLU A 79 1.70 -17.90 -14.53
N ARG A 80 2.86 -17.88 -15.18
CA ARG A 80 4.01 -17.08 -14.73
C ARG A 80 3.66 -15.60 -14.57
N TYR A 81 2.93 -15.01 -15.51
CA TYR A 81 2.54 -13.61 -15.41
C TYR A 81 1.50 -13.35 -14.33
N VAL A 82 0.62 -14.32 -14.05
CA VAL A 82 -0.31 -14.24 -12.91
C VAL A 82 0.49 -14.25 -11.60
N THR A 83 1.39 -15.22 -11.41
CA THR A 83 2.23 -15.30 -10.21
C THR A 83 3.05 -14.02 -10.00
N SER A 84 3.78 -13.57 -11.03
CA SER A 84 4.61 -12.37 -10.91
C SER A 84 3.79 -11.09 -10.73
N ARG A 85 2.56 -11.03 -11.24
CA ARG A 85 1.64 -9.91 -10.97
C ARG A 85 1.24 -9.89 -9.50
N ASP A 86 0.89 -11.05 -8.93
CA ASP A 86 0.42 -11.15 -7.55
C ASP A 86 1.56 -10.85 -6.57
N GLU A 87 2.76 -11.36 -6.82
CA GLU A 87 3.97 -11.00 -6.06
C GLU A 87 4.23 -9.48 -6.08
N ALA A 88 4.20 -8.86 -7.27
CA ALA A 88 4.39 -7.42 -7.40
C ALA A 88 3.28 -6.60 -6.73
N LYS A 89 2.03 -7.10 -6.76
CA LYS A 89 0.90 -6.47 -6.08
C LYS A 89 1.08 -6.49 -4.57
N ASP A 90 1.55 -7.61 -4.01
CA ASP A 90 1.73 -7.75 -2.57
C ASP A 90 2.85 -6.83 -2.07
N LEU A 91 3.97 -6.76 -2.79
CA LEU A 91 5.05 -5.81 -2.53
C LEU A 91 4.56 -4.36 -2.59
N PHE A 92 3.89 -4.00 -3.69
CA PHE A 92 3.36 -2.65 -3.87
C PHE A 92 2.32 -2.29 -2.78
N SER A 93 1.48 -3.24 -2.37
CA SER A 93 0.54 -3.05 -1.25
C SER A 93 1.29 -2.78 0.07
N GLY A 94 2.34 -3.55 0.36
CA GLY A 94 3.16 -3.33 1.55
C GLY A 94 3.85 -1.96 1.55
N ASP A 95 4.28 -1.48 0.39
CA ASP A 95 4.84 -0.15 0.21
C ASP A 95 3.79 0.96 0.39
N MET A 96 2.56 0.77 -0.10
CA MET A 96 1.46 1.71 0.14
C MET A 96 1.11 1.83 1.63
N GLU A 97 1.09 0.72 2.37
CA GLU A 97 0.84 0.74 3.81
C GLU A 97 1.93 1.51 4.56
N GLN A 98 3.20 1.31 4.19
CA GLN A 98 4.29 2.13 4.71
C GLN A 98 4.12 3.60 4.33
N ALA A 99 3.81 3.88 3.06
CA ALA A 99 3.64 5.25 2.58
C ALA A 99 2.52 6.00 3.32
N ARG A 100 1.44 5.33 3.71
CA ARG A 100 0.37 5.91 4.54
C ARG A 100 0.84 6.39 5.91
N LEU A 101 1.86 5.75 6.48
CA LEU A 101 2.42 6.10 7.79
C LEU A 101 3.46 7.23 7.69
N VAL A 102 4.15 7.30 6.55
CA VAL A 102 5.32 8.16 6.34
C VAL A 102 4.95 9.51 5.72
N PHE A 103 4.03 9.49 4.74
CA PHE A 103 3.68 10.66 3.96
C PHE A 103 2.38 11.32 4.42
N GLY A 104 2.17 12.53 3.93
CA GLY A 104 1.07 13.39 4.29
C GLY A 104 -0.30 12.96 3.73
N PRO A 105 -1.33 13.79 3.98
CA PRO A 105 -2.70 13.52 3.54
C PRO A 105 -2.86 13.34 2.03
N GLU A 106 -2.09 14.04 1.21
CA GLU A 106 -2.21 13.98 -0.26
C GLU A 106 -1.81 12.61 -0.80
N VAL A 107 -0.68 12.05 -0.32
CA VAL A 107 -0.26 10.69 -0.67
C VAL A 107 -1.30 9.66 -0.22
N ARG A 108 -1.82 9.79 1.01
CA ARG A 108 -2.88 8.89 1.53
C ARG A 108 -4.14 8.89 0.67
N GLN A 109 -4.62 10.06 0.26
CA GLN A 109 -5.78 10.18 -0.61
C GLN A 109 -5.53 9.55 -1.99
N ALA A 110 -4.33 9.72 -2.55
CA ALA A 110 -3.95 9.10 -3.81
C ALA A 110 -3.92 7.56 -3.71
N ILE A 111 -3.40 7.03 -2.60
CA ILE A 111 -3.40 5.59 -2.31
C ILE A 111 -4.83 5.05 -2.18
N GLU A 112 -5.68 5.71 -1.39
CA GLU A 112 -7.09 5.31 -1.23
C GLU A 112 -7.86 5.30 -2.56
N ALA A 113 -7.64 6.32 -3.40
CA ALA A 113 -8.24 6.39 -4.72
C ALA A 113 -7.78 5.25 -5.64
N PHE A 114 -6.51 4.84 -5.56
CA PHE A 114 -5.99 3.70 -6.31
C PHE A 114 -6.52 2.37 -5.78
N GLU A 115 -6.56 2.18 -4.46
CA GLU A 115 -7.10 0.95 -3.86
C GLU A 115 -8.58 0.76 -4.21
N GLU A 116 -9.36 1.83 -4.19
CA GLU A 116 -10.76 1.78 -4.57
C GLU A 116 -10.95 1.44 -6.05
N PHE A 117 -10.11 2.01 -6.92
CA PHE A 117 -10.02 1.62 -8.33
C PHE A 117 -9.68 0.12 -8.46
N ASN A 118 -8.61 -0.34 -7.79
CA ASN A 118 -8.14 -1.72 -7.86
C ASN A 118 -9.18 -2.72 -7.33
N ARG A 119 -9.89 -2.37 -6.25
CA ARG A 119 -10.97 -3.20 -5.66
C ARG A 119 -12.06 -3.47 -6.68
N LYS A 120 -12.53 -2.42 -7.38
CA LYS A 120 -13.57 -2.54 -8.41
C LYS A 120 -13.14 -3.44 -9.56
N ILE A 121 -11.89 -3.31 -9.98
CA ILE A 121 -11.39 -4.00 -11.16
C ILE A 121 -10.95 -5.43 -10.87
N SER A 122 -10.52 -5.73 -9.64
CA SER A 122 -10.05 -7.06 -9.25
C SER A 122 -11.09 -8.17 -9.40
N THR A 123 -12.37 -7.82 -9.51
CA THR A 123 -13.49 -8.74 -9.70
C THR A 123 -13.97 -8.81 -11.16
N GLU A 124 -13.42 -8.00 -12.05
CA GLU A 124 -13.85 -7.92 -13.45
C GLU A 124 -13.19 -8.98 -14.32
N VAL A 125 -13.88 -9.35 -15.41
CA VAL A 125 -13.32 -10.20 -16.48
C VAL A 125 -12.35 -9.40 -17.34
N LEU A 126 -11.45 -10.08 -18.05
CA LEU A 126 -10.34 -9.48 -18.80
C LEU A 126 -10.81 -8.37 -19.77
N GLU A 127 -11.94 -8.58 -20.44
CA GLU A 127 -12.50 -7.69 -21.46
C GLU A 127 -13.07 -6.40 -20.88
N LYS A 128 -13.33 -6.37 -19.57
CA LYS A 128 -13.82 -5.21 -18.83
C LYS A 128 -12.72 -4.49 -18.05
N LEU A 129 -11.48 -5.00 -18.11
CA LEU A 129 -10.35 -4.33 -17.48
C LEU A 129 -10.06 -3.00 -18.18
N PRO A 130 -9.78 -1.93 -17.43
CA PRO A 130 -9.44 -0.65 -18.03
C PRO A 130 -8.09 -0.71 -18.74
N PRO A 131 -7.86 0.19 -19.71
CA PRO A 131 -6.59 0.27 -20.43
C PRO A 131 -5.44 0.57 -19.48
N ILE A 132 -4.25 0.04 -19.78
CA ILE A 132 -3.02 0.22 -18.97
C ILE A 132 -2.72 1.69 -18.65
N ALA A 133 -3.00 2.61 -19.57
CA ALA A 133 -2.82 4.04 -19.36
C ALA A 133 -3.59 4.58 -18.15
N GLU A 134 -4.76 3.99 -17.82
CA GLU A 134 -5.56 4.35 -16.64
C GLU A 134 -4.89 3.89 -15.35
N TRP A 135 -4.38 2.65 -15.31
CA TRP A 135 -3.59 2.14 -14.18
C TRP A 135 -2.40 3.05 -13.90
N GLU A 136 -1.63 3.37 -14.95
CA GLU A 136 -0.49 4.27 -14.83
C GLU A 136 -0.90 5.67 -14.37
N ALA A 137 -2.06 6.17 -14.78
CA ALA A 137 -2.55 7.47 -14.34
C ALA A 137 -2.81 7.48 -12.83
N HIS A 138 -3.34 6.40 -12.26
CA HIS A 138 -3.49 6.28 -10.81
C HIS A 138 -2.14 6.20 -10.09
N GLY A 139 -1.22 5.35 -10.53
CA GLY A 139 0.10 5.25 -9.88
C GLY A 139 0.93 6.53 -10.00
N ARG A 140 0.83 7.25 -11.14
CA ARG A 140 1.45 8.58 -11.29
C ARG A 140 0.96 9.57 -10.25
N LYS A 141 -0.31 9.53 -9.84
CA LYS A 141 -0.83 10.42 -8.79
C LYS A 141 -0.16 10.12 -7.44
N ILE A 142 0.00 8.84 -7.09
CA ILE A 142 0.70 8.43 -5.86
C ILE A 142 2.15 8.92 -5.89
N LEU A 143 2.88 8.57 -6.95
CA LEU A 143 4.30 8.91 -7.08
C LEU A 143 4.53 10.42 -7.17
N ALA A 144 3.64 11.18 -7.82
CA ALA A 144 3.73 12.63 -7.89
C ALA A 144 3.53 13.27 -6.52
N ALA A 145 2.53 12.83 -5.75
CA ALA A 145 2.31 13.32 -4.39
C ALA A 145 3.52 13.03 -3.48
N MET A 146 4.09 11.82 -3.55
CA MET A 146 5.32 11.49 -2.81
C MET A 146 6.50 12.36 -3.25
N ALA A 147 6.69 12.55 -4.55
CA ALA A 147 7.78 13.35 -5.10
C ALA A 147 7.67 14.84 -4.72
N GLN A 148 6.44 15.37 -4.60
CA GLN A 148 6.18 16.72 -4.14
C GLN A 148 6.56 16.89 -2.66
N GLU A 149 6.16 15.98 -1.79
CA GLU A 149 6.54 16.01 -0.37
C GLU A 149 8.06 15.86 -0.15
N LEU A 150 8.72 15.09 -1.02
CA LEU A 150 10.18 14.94 -1.04
C LEU A 150 10.93 16.15 -1.63
N GLY A 151 10.22 17.13 -2.21
CA GLY A 151 10.82 18.28 -2.88
C GLY A 151 11.54 17.96 -4.19
N ILE A 152 11.21 16.82 -4.82
CA ILE A 152 11.81 16.35 -6.09
C ILE A 152 11.01 16.86 -7.29
N ALA A 153 9.68 16.99 -7.15
CA ALA A 153 8.80 17.56 -8.15
C ALA A 153 8.32 18.95 -7.71
N ARG A 154 8.25 19.90 -8.66
CA ARG A 154 7.74 21.26 -8.47
C ARG A 154 6.50 21.48 -9.30
#